data_AF-A0A2V3DUL2-F1
#
_entry.id   AF-A0A2V3DUL2-F1
#
_cell.length_a   1.000
_cell.length_b   1.000
_cell.length_c   1.000
_cell.angle_alpha   90.00
_cell.angle_beta   90.00
_cell.angle_gamma   90.00
#
_symmetry.space_group_name_H-M   'P 1'
#
loop_
_entity.id
_entity.type
_entity.pdbx_description
1 polymer ?
#
loop_
_entity_poly.entity_id
_entity_poly.type
_entity_poly.pdbx_seq_one_letter_code
_entity_poly.pdbx_strand_id
1 'polypeptide(L)'
;MTSQPETTSGEPRKLTVRRAPKYVPFMIAGALTGVVTAAIFTFMAPPSEEFETSSIFGFFTVLLLIPGATLGAVMALILDRQGRRRSKTLLAAPLPDDHSNAEAETA
;
A
#
# COMPACT_ATOMS: atom_id res chain seq x y z
N MET A 1 33.46 35.10 7.40
CA MET A 1 32.05 35.17 7.86
C MET A 1 31.18 34.49 6.82
N THR A 2 30.79 33.24 7.05
CA THR A 2 29.79 32.54 6.23
C THR A 2 28.51 32.52 7.05
N SER A 3 27.58 33.40 6.71
CA SER A 3 26.25 33.47 7.32
C SER A 3 25.48 32.20 6.94
N GLN A 4 25.11 31.42 7.96
CA GLN A 4 24.12 30.34 7.87
C GLN A 4 22.78 30.94 7.42
N PRO A 5 21.97 30.22 6.63
CA PRO A 5 20.62 30.70 6.31
C PRO A 5 19.79 30.66 7.58
N GLU A 6 19.40 31.83 8.05
CA GLU A 6 18.43 32.05 9.13
C GLU A 6 17.15 31.26 8.81
N THR A 7 16.97 30.09 9.41
CA THR A 7 15.70 29.37 9.35
C THR A 7 14.70 30.14 10.21
N THR A 8 13.93 31.02 9.59
CA THR A 8 12.83 31.73 10.23
C THR A 8 11.79 30.71 10.74
N SER A 9 11.80 30.49 12.05
CA SER A 9 10.80 29.73 12.79
C SER A 9 9.51 30.53 12.82
N GLY A 10 8.49 30.15 12.04
CA GLY A 10 7.17 30.77 12.17
C GLY A 10 6.21 30.68 10.98
N GLU A 11 6.66 30.37 9.77
CA GLU A 11 5.73 30.32 8.63
C GLU A 11 4.98 28.97 8.58
N PRO A 12 3.64 28.93 8.68
CA PRO A 12 2.86 27.70 8.62
C PRO A 12 3.00 27.02 7.26
N ARG A 13 3.86 26.00 7.18
CA ARG A 13 4.12 25.27 5.95
C ARG A 13 3.01 24.25 5.69
N LYS A 14 2.18 24.50 4.67
CA LYS A 14 1.15 23.57 4.18
C LYS A 14 1.78 22.27 3.67
N LEU A 15 1.85 21.25 4.51
CA LEU A 15 2.26 19.89 4.13
C LEU A 15 1.02 19.10 3.69
N THR A 16 0.94 18.80 2.38
CA THR A 16 -0.15 17.97 1.84
C THR A 16 0.16 16.51 2.08
N VAL A 17 -0.39 15.91 3.13
CA VAL A 17 -0.24 14.48 3.39
C VAL A 17 -1.11 13.70 2.40
N ARG A 18 -0.51 13.18 1.32
CA ARG A 18 -1.15 12.17 0.47
C ARG A 18 -1.00 10.79 1.13
N ARG A 19 -2.11 10.20 1.58
CA ARG A 19 -2.13 8.76 1.84
C ARG A 19 -2.12 8.04 0.50
N ALA A 20 -1.01 7.40 0.14
CA ALA A 20 -0.95 6.50 -1.01
C ALA A 20 -1.60 5.15 -0.63
N PRO A 21 -2.65 4.71 -1.33
CA PRO A 21 -3.21 3.38 -1.14
C PRO A 21 -2.20 2.31 -1.52
N LYS A 22 -2.15 1.24 -0.72
CA LYS A 22 -1.18 0.16 -0.91
C LYS A 22 -1.72 -0.83 -1.95
N TYR A 23 -1.02 -0.96 -3.07
CA TYR A 23 -1.35 -1.94 -4.13
C TYR A 23 -0.94 -3.37 -3.78
N VAL A 24 0.10 -3.53 -2.95
CA VAL A 24 0.70 -4.82 -2.59
C VAL A 24 -0.31 -5.85 -2.04
N PRO A 25 -1.21 -5.51 -1.08
CA PRO A 25 -2.18 -6.47 -0.55
C PRO A 25 -3.12 -7.05 -1.62
N PHE A 26 -3.51 -6.24 -2.60
CA PHE A 26 -4.40 -6.68 -3.68
C PHE A 26 -3.68 -7.58 -4.69
N MET A 27 -2.41 -7.29 -4.99
CA MET A 27 -1.58 -8.19 -5.80
C MET A 27 -1.42 -9.54 -5.12
N ILE A 28 -1.16 -9.55 -3.81
CA ILE A 28 -1.06 -10.79 -3.03
C ILE A 28 -2.40 -11.54 -3.06
N ALA A 29 -3.52 -10.86 -2.83
CA ALA A 29 -4.84 -11.47 -2.88
C ALA A 29 -5.11 -12.12 -4.25
N GLY A 30 -4.84 -11.40 -5.35
CA GLY A 30 -5.01 -11.92 -6.71
C GLY A 30 -4.08 -13.09 -7.03
N ALA A 31 -2.82 -13.05 -6.59
CA ALA A 31 -1.88 -14.15 -6.72
C ALA A 31 -2.37 -15.41 -5.97
N LEU A 32 -2.85 -15.24 -4.74
CA LEU A 32 -3.43 -16.32 -3.94
C LEU A 32 -4.68 -16.90 -4.60
N THR A 33 -5.56 -16.06 -5.16
CA THR A 33 -6.70 -16.53 -5.96
C THR A 33 -6.23 -17.38 -7.14
N GLY A 34 -5.19 -16.96 -7.86
CA GLY A 34 -4.58 -17.76 -8.95
C GLY A 34 -4.06 -19.11 -8.49
N VAL A 35 -3.38 -19.17 -7.34
CA VAL A 35 -2.91 -20.44 -6.74
C VAL A 35 -4.08 -21.35 -6.36
N VAL A 36 -5.16 -20.79 -5.79
CA VAL A 36 -6.37 -21.56 -5.47
C VAL A 36 -7.00 -22.10 -6.77
N THR A 37 -7.07 -21.31 -7.83
CA THR A 37 -7.56 -21.79 -9.14
C THR A 37 -6.68 -22.90 -9.70
N ALA A 38 -5.35 -22.80 -9.59
CA ALA A 38 -4.42 -23.86 -9.99
C ALA A 38 -4.65 -25.16 -9.20
N ALA A 39 -4.87 -25.05 -7.89
CA ALA A 39 -5.20 -26.19 -7.04
C ALA A 39 -6.52 -26.84 -7.49
N ILE A 40 -7.57 -26.06 -7.75
CA ILE A 40 -8.86 -26.57 -8.23
C ILE A 40 -8.67 -27.34 -9.55
N PHE A 41 -7.99 -26.76 -10.52
CA PHE A 41 -7.75 -27.43 -11.81
C PHE A 41 -6.96 -28.72 -11.66
N THR A 42 -5.94 -28.73 -10.78
CA THR A 42 -5.08 -29.90 -10.62
C THR A 42 -5.78 -31.02 -9.85
N PHE A 43 -6.48 -30.71 -8.76
CA PHE A 43 -7.08 -31.74 -7.89
C PHE A 43 -8.48 -32.17 -8.33
N MET A 44 -9.17 -31.42 -9.20
CA MET A 44 -10.42 -31.87 -9.81
C MET A 44 -10.21 -32.65 -11.11
N ALA A 45 -9.02 -32.57 -11.72
CA ALA A 45 -8.70 -33.37 -12.90
C ALA A 45 -8.49 -34.84 -12.51
N PRO A 46 -8.90 -35.80 -13.36
CA PRO A 46 -8.52 -37.20 -13.17
C PRO A 46 -7.00 -37.36 -13.14
N PRO A 47 -6.46 -38.26 -12.30
CA PRO A 47 -5.02 -38.53 -12.30
C PRO A 47 -4.54 -38.94 -13.68
N SER A 48 -3.45 -38.34 -14.14
CA SER A 48 -2.79 -38.72 -15.39
C SER A 48 -1.63 -39.67 -15.12
N GLU A 49 -1.48 -40.70 -15.95
CA GLU A 49 -0.31 -41.58 -15.96
C GLU A 49 0.94 -40.88 -16.52
N GLU A 50 0.75 -39.85 -17.34
CA GLU A 50 1.82 -39.14 -18.06
C GLU A 50 2.52 -38.05 -17.22
N PHE A 51 1.79 -37.43 -16.30
CA PHE A 51 2.29 -36.29 -15.53
C PHE A 51 1.96 -36.41 -14.06
N GLU A 52 2.97 -36.16 -13.23
CA GLU A 52 2.81 -36.08 -11.79
C GLU A 52 1.96 -34.88 -11.38
N THR A 53 1.06 -35.10 -10.42
CA THR A 53 0.16 -34.05 -9.89
C THR A 53 0.92 -32.82 -9.40
N SER A 54 2.11 -33.00 -8.83
CA SER A 54 2.96 -31.91 -8.35
C SER A 54 3.50 -31.04 -9.49
N SER A 55 3.86 -31.64 -10.62
CA SER A 55 4.32 -30.94 -11.81
C SER A 55 3.19 -30.15 -12.46
N ILE A 56 1.99 -30.73 -12.57
CA ILE A 56 0.79 -30.05 -13.08
C ILE A 56 0.45 -28.85 -12.18
N PHE A 57 0.41 -29.06 -10.87
CA PHE A 57 0.14 -27.99 -9.91
C PHE A 57 1.17 -26.87 -9.99
N GLY A 58 2.46 -27.21 -10.02
CA GLY A 58 3.54 -26.25 -10.13
C GLY A 58 3.45 -25.41 -11.41
N PHE A 59 3.20 -26.06 -12.55
CA PHE A 59 3.00 -25.40 -13.84
C PHE A 59 1.83 -24.40 -13.79
N PHE A 60 0.65 -24.85 -13.38
CA PHE A 60 -0.52 -23.96 -13.28
C PHE A 60 -0.34 -22.85 -12.26
N THR A 61 0.36 -23.12 -11.15
CA THR A 61 0.65 -22.10 -10.14
C THR A 61 1.49 -20.99 -10.76
N VAL A 62 2.61 -21.29 -11.42
CA VAL A 62 3.44 -20.27 -12.09
C VAL A 62 2.65 -19.55 -13.19
N LEU A 63 1.89 -20.30 -13.99
CA LEU A 63 1.08 -19.78 -15.09
C LEU A 63 -0.01 -18.81 -14.61
N LEU A 64 -0.64 -19.07 -13.46
CA LEU A 64 -1.71 -18.24 -12.91
C LEU A 64 -1.24 -17.20 -11.89
N LEU A 65 -0.03 -17.31 -11.35
CA LEU A 65 0.48 -16.39 -10.33
C LEU A 65 0.57 -14.94 -10.86
N ILE A 66 1.23 -14.76 -12.02
CA ILE A 66 1.45 -13.43 -12.61
C ILE A 66 0.12 -12.83 -13.11
N PRO A 67 -0.72 -13.55 -13.88
CA PRO A 67 -2.03 -13.04 -14.28
C PRO A 67 -2.92 -12.72 -13.08
N GLY A 68 -2.95 -13.59 -12.06
CA GLY A 68 -3.71 -13.37 -10.83
C GLY A 68 -3.25 -12.12 -10.09
N ALA A 69 -1.95 -11.93 -9.89
CA ALA A 69 -1.39 -10.73 -9.30
C ALA A 69 -1.72 -9.47 -10.10
N THR A 70 -1.64 -9.56 -11.43
CA THR A 70 -1.97 -8.45 -12.35
C THR A 70 -3.44 -8.07 -12.24
N LEU A 71 -4.34 -9.06 -12.20
CA LEU A 71 -5.78 -8.82 -12.02
C LEU A 71 -6.06 -8.17 -10.66
N GLY A 72 -5.38 -8.62 -9.61
CA GLY A 72 -5.40 -7.99 -8.29
C GLY A 72 -4.92 -6.54 -8.33
N ALA A 73 -3.81 -6.25 -9.03
CA ALA A 73 -3.30 -4.89 -9.22
C ALA A 73 -4.30 -4.00 -9.96
N VAL A 74 -4.93 -4.51 -11.03
CA VAL A 74 -5.97 -3.78 -11.79
C VAL A 74 -7.16 -3.46 -10.88
N MET A 75 -7.61 -4.43 -10.07
CA MET A 75 -8.68 -4.21 -9.10
C MET A 75 -8.30 -3.14 -8.07
N ALA A 76 -7.05 -3.14 -7.61
CA ALA A 76 -6.52 -2.12 -6.71
C ALA A 76 -6.49 -0.72 -7.36
N LEU A 77 -6.12 -0.61 -8.64
CA LEU A 77 -6.14 0.65 -9.39
C LEU A 77 -7.56 1.21 -9.53
N ILE A 78 -8.55 0.33 -9.76
CA ILE A 78 -9.96 0.73 -9.82
C ILE A 78 -10.42 1.29 -8.46
N LEU A 79 -10.05 0.63 -7.36
CA LEU A 79 -10.40 1.05 -6.00
C LEU A 79 -9.61 2.30 -5.55
N ASP A 80 -8.31 2.41 -5.87
CA ASP A 80 -7.47 3.58 -5.61
C ASP A 80 -8.06 4.84 -6.24
N ARG A 81 -8.58 4.70 -7.47
CA ARG A 81 -9.26 5.78 -8.19
C ARG A 81 -10.49 6.31 -7.44
N GLN A 82 -11.19 5.46 -6.68
CA GLN A 82 -12.29 5.89 -5.82
C GLN A 82 -11.79 6.54 -4.52
N GLY A 83 -10.70 6.02 -3.94
CA GLY A 83 -10.08 6.54 -2.72
C GLY A 83 -9.55 7.97 -2.83
N ARG A 84 -9.04 8.38 -4.01
CA ARG A 84 -8.63 9.77 -4.28
C ARG A 84 -9.76 10.80 -4.11
N ARG A 85 -11.03 10.40 -4.20
CA ARG A 85 -12.19 11.30 -4.00
C ARG A 85 -12.55 11.50 -2.53
N ARG A 86 -12.02 10.69 -1.61
CA ARG A 86 -12.42 10.64 -0.19
C ARG A 86 -11.33 11.14 0.76
N SER A 87 -10.34 11.88 0.27
CA SER A 87 -9.30 12.48 1.11
C SER A 87 -9.90 13.57 2.02
N LYS A 88 -10.14 13.20 3.28
CA LYS A 88 -10.66 14.06 4.34
C LYS A 88 -9.54 15.04 4.76
N THR A 89 -9.78 16.33 4.53
CA THR A 89 -8.89 17.43 4.93
C THR A 89 -8.79 17.46 6.46
N LEU A 90 -7.64 17.05 7.02
CA LEU A 90 -7.33 17.27 8.43
C LEU A 90 -6.51 18.56 8.51
N LEU A 91 -7.07 19.58 9.16
CA LEU A 91 -6.39 20.84 9.45
C LEU A 91 -5.40 20.58 10.59
N ALA A 92 -4.10 20.72 10.34
CA ALA A 92 -3.10 20.72 11.38
C ALA A 92 -3.15 22.08 12.10
N ALA A 93 -3.66 22.10 13.33
CA ALA A 93 -3.51 23.25 14.21
C ALA A 93 -2.07 23.22 14.77
N PRO A 94 -1.28 24.29 14.62
CA PRO A 94 -0.01 24.43 15.31
C PRO A 94 -0.23 24.29 16.82
N LEU A 95 0.54 23.43 17.48
CA LEU A 95 0.57 23.41 18.94
C LEU A 95 1.22 24.71 19.42
N PRO A 96 0.64 25.42 20.39
CA PRO A 96 1.26 26.61 20.98
C PRO A 96 2.64 26.25 21.53
N ASP A 97 3.66 27.00 21.11
CA ASP A 97 5.01 26.86 21.62
C ASP A 97 5.03 27.31 23.09
N ASP A 98 5.21 26.36 24.02
CA ASP A 98 5.28 26.58 25.47
C ASP A 98 6.62 27.22 25.87
N HIS A 99 6.87 28.43 25.39
CA HIS A 99 7.98 29.27 25.85
C HIS A 99 7.51 30.40 26.79
N SER A 100 6.21 30.48 27.12
CA SER A 100 5.68 31.49 28.06
C SER A 100 5.83 31.12 29.54
N ASN A 101 6.22 29.89 29.88
CA ASN A 101 6.36 29.44 31.27
C ASN A 101 7.76 29.68 31.88
N ALA A 102 8.76 30.08 31.09
CA ALA A 102 10.10 30.36 31.62
C ALA A 102 10.24 31.77 32.22
N GLU A 103 9.40 32.72 31.81
CA GLU A 103 9.45 34.11 32.30
C GLU A 103 8.59 34.32 33.56
N ALA A 104 7.65 33.42 33.86
CA ALA A 104 6.76 33.53 35.02
C ALA A 104 7.35 32.98 36.34
N GLU A 105 8.44 32.21 36.29
CA GLU A 105 9.07 31.61 37.48
C GLU A 105 10.23 32.45 38.07
N THR A 106 10.57 33.58 37.45
CA THR A 106 11.66 34.47 37.90
C THR A 106 11.22 35.85 38.43
N ALA A 107 9.91 36.06 38.65
CA ALA A 107 9.36 37.31 39.20
C ALA A 107 9.00 37.20 40.69
#